data_AF-A0A9D4A2J5-F1
#
_entry.id   AF-A0A9D4A2J5-F1
#
_cell.length_a   1.000
_cell.length_b   1.000
_cell.length_c   1.000
_cell.angle_alpha   90.00
_cell.angle_beta   90.00
_cell.angle_gamma   90.00
#
_symmetry.space_group_name_H-M   'P 1'
#
loop_
_entity.id
_entity.type
_entity.pdbx_description
1 polymer ?
#
loop_
_entity_poly.entity_id
_entity_poly.type
_entity_poly.pdbx_seq_one_letter_code
_entity_poly.pdbx_strand_id
1 'polypeptide(L)'
;MLGFLFSLHFHSSKMASLLKASFNILWSEKLPFLSRSKTRQGVVPKKVTFCLVPIALSLSTSIGTVEHDLRSNSPDISIPIMVNGCTGKMGKSVIQAADSSGLYVVPVSFDAEKKSGQTVEVCGKKILVHGPSDRESILASVFQEYPNLIVVDYTVPATINDNAELYGKVGLPFVMGTTGGDRDRLYKTVEESKVYAVISPQMGKQVVAFLAAMEIMAEQFPGAFPGYSLQLLL
;
A
#
# COMPACT_ATOMS: atom_id res chain seq x y z
N MET A 1 13.12 18.06 -17.52
CA MET A 1 13.26 16.93 -16.57
C MET A 1 11.88 16.70 -15.99
N LEU A 2 11.12 15.75 -16.56
CA LEU A 2 9.73 15.50 -16.18
C LEU A 2 9.70 14.91 -14.77
N GLY A 3 9.22 15.69 -13.79
CA GLY A 3 9.00 15.23 -12.43
C GLY A 3 7.80 14.30 -12.37
N PHE A 4 8.03 13.01 -12.17
CA PHE A 4 7.01 12.09 -11.68
C PHE A 4 6.85 12.33 -10.18
N LEU A 5 6.02 13.31 -9.81
CA LEU A 5 5.67 13.57 -8.42
C LEU A 5 4.70 12.46 -7.96
N PHE A 6 5.24 11.39 -7.38
CA PHE A 6 4.46 10.42 -6.64
C PHE A 6 4.17 10.99 -5.24
N SER A 7 3.02 11.65 -5.08
CA SER A 7 2.55 12.05 -3.75
C SER A 7 1.94 10.84 -3.04
N LEU A 8 2.80 10.07 -2.35
CA LEU A 8 2.35 9.13 -1.32
C LEU A 8 2.21 9.93 -0.02
N HIS A 9 1.07 10.60 0.17
CA HIS A 9 0.76 11.26 1.43
C HIS A 9 0.37 10.22 2.49
N PHE A 10 1.36 9.44 2.96
CA PHE A 10 1.22 8.67 4.19
C PHE A 10 1.39 9.66 5.34
N HIS A 11 0.40 9.78 6.21
CA HIS A 11 0.41 10.69 7.35
C HIS A 11 1.42 10.21 8.43
N SER A 12 2.71 10.33 8.14
CA SER A 12 3.86 9.92 8.97
C SER A 12 4.28 10.97 10.01
N SER A 13 3.34 11.82 10.45
CA SER A 13 3.63 12.80 11.51
C SER A 13 3.66 12.17 12.90
N LYS A 14 2.86 11.12 13.15
CA LYS A 14 2.75 10.52 14.50
C LYS A 14 3.78 9.41 14.80
N MET A 15 4.27 8.66 13.81
CA MET A 15 5.30 7.63 14.06
C MET A 15 6.73 8.19 14.14
N ALA A 16 7.04 9.25 13.38
CA ALA A 16 8.37 9.87 13.42
C ALA A 16 8.70 10.50 14.79
N SER A 17 7.68 10.94 15.53
CA SER A 17 7.82 11.48 16.89
C SER A 17 8.23 10.40 17.92
N LEU A 18 7.61 9.21 17.84
CA LEU A 18 7.87 8.10 18.76
C LEU A 18 9.26 7.48 18.56
N LEU A 19 9.74 7.43 17.32
CA LEU A 19 11.08 6.92 17.01
C LEU A 19 12.20 7.90 17.39
N LYS A 20 11.97 9.22 17.23
CA LYS A 20 12.93 10.25 17.69
C LYS A 20 13.10 10.28 19.22
N ALA A 21 12.04 10.01 19.97
CA ALA A 21 12.12 9.96 21.43
C ALA A 21 12.98 8.80 21.96
N SER A 22 13.03 7.68 21.23
CA SER A 22 13.79 6.49 21.64
C SER A 22 15.28 6.57 21.31
N PHE A 23 15.69 7.34 20.30
CA PHE A 23 17.10 7.45 19.88
C PHE A 23 17.91 8.49 20.68
N ASN A 24 17.27 9.50 21.27
CA ASN A 24 17.97 10.56 22.02
C ASN A 24 18.41 10.16 23.44
N ILE A 25 18.06 8.96 23.92
CA ILE A 25 18.47 8.45 25.24
C ILE A 25 19.81 7.69 25.19
N LEU A 26 20.34 7.43 23.99
CA LEU A 26 21.56 6.63 23.80
C LEU A 26 22.68 7.41 23.10
N TRP A 27 22.92 8.67 23.47
CA TRP A 27 24.19 9.33 23.10
C TRP A 27 24.57 10.45 24.06
N SER A 28 25.26 10.09 25.14
CA SER A 28 26.13 11.01 25.87
C SER A 28 27.08 10.20 26.74
N GLU A 29 28.33 10.05 26.30
CA GLU A 29 29.50 10.28 27.16
C GLU A 29 30.68 10.71 26.29
N LYS A 30 31.10 11.96 26.47
CA LYS A 30 32.33 12.55 25.91
C LYS A 30 33.52 11.96 26.64
N LEU A 31 34.50 11.43 25.91
CA LEU A 31 35.83 11.12 26.44
C LEU A 31 36.63 12.42 26.67
N PRO A 32 37.26 12.62 27.84
CA PRO A 32 38.34 13.58 27.97
C PRO A 32 39.70 12.91 27.88
N PHE A 33 40.55 13.54 27.07
CA PHE A 33 41.98 13.33 26.93
C PHE A 33 42.73 13.99 28.10
N LEU A 34 43.65 13.29 28.78
CA LEU A 34 44.97 13.79 29.27
C LEU A 34 45.73 12.79 30.18
N SER A 35 46.91 12.38 29.71
CA SER A 35 48.24 12.37 30.36
C SER A 35 48.51 11.76 31.77
N ARG A 36 49.48 10.83 31.74
CA ARG A 36 50.60 10.55 32.69
C ARG A 36 50.45 9.56 33.87
N SER A 37 51.58 8.88 34.08
CA SER A 37 51.93 7.66 34.82
C SER A 37 51.89 7.65 36.36
N LYS A 38 51.80 6.42 36.91
CA LYS A 38 52.55 5.77 38.02
C LYS A 38 51.78 5.38 39.32
N THR A 39 51.75 4.05 39.56
CA THR A 39 51.99 3.26 40.81
C THR A 39 50.93 3.08 41.92
N ARG A 40 50.45 1.81 42.02
CA ARG A 40 50.23 0.90 43.19
C ARG A 40 49.08 1.07 44.22
N GLN A 41 48.58 -0.14 44.58
CA GLN A 41 47.76 -0.61 45.71
C GLN A 41 46.28 -0.20 45.67
N GLY A 42 45.26 -1.08 45.75
CA GLY A 42 45.16 -2.52 46.02
C GLY A 42 44.01 -2.76 47.01
N VAL A 43 42.83 -3.20 46.56
CA VAL A 43 41.75 -3.82 47.37
C VAL A 43 40.91 -4.76 46.46
N VAL A 44 40.68 -5.99 46.92
CA VAL A 44 39.90 -7.13 46.36
C VAL A 44 38.53 -7.15 47.10
N PRO A 45 37.34 -7.67 46.63
CA PRO A 45 37.02 -8.89 45.85
C PRO A 45 35.92 -8.65 44.76
N LYS A 46 35.42 -9.57 43.91
CA LYS A 46 35.00 -10.98 44.02
C LYS A 46 35.11 -11.65 42.63
N LYS A 47 35.55 -12.92 42.61
CA LYS A 47 35.55 -13.80 41.43
C LYS A 47 34.11 -14.19 41.07
N VAL A 48 33.71 -13.98 39.82
CA VAL A 48 32.64 -14.75 39.18
C VAL A 48 33.24 -15.42 37.95
N THR A 49 33.23 -16.74 37.97
CA THR A 49 33.83 -17.63 36.97
C THR A 49 32.93 -17.68 35.74
N PHE A 50 33.43 -17.24 34.59
CA PHE A 50 32.78 -17.51 33.30
C PHE A 50 33.29 -18.84 32.75
N CYS A 51 32.46 -19.89 32.82
CA CYS A 51 32.65 -21.12 32.06
C CYS A 51 32.27 -20.86 30.60
N LEU A 52 33.25 -20.89 29.70
CA LEU A 52 33.02 -20.95 28.26
C LEU A 52 32.78 -22.42 27.87
N VAL A 53 31.56 -22.76 27.50
CA VAL A 53 31.23 -24.06 26.88
C VAL A 53 31.23 -23.87 25.36
N PRO A 54 31.97 -24.68 24.59
CA PRO A 54 31.88 -24.63 23.13
C PRO A 54 30.58 -25.35 22.72
N ILE A 55 29.61 -24.61 22.18
CA ILE A 55 28.43 -25.22 21.55
C ILE A 55 28.82 -25.56 20.11
N ALA A 56 28.95 -26.86 19.85
CA ALA A 56 29.05 -27.42 18.52
C ALA A 56 27.78 -27.09 17.71
N LEU A 57 27.93 -26.47 16.54
CA LEU A 57 26.84 -26.31 15.59
C LEU A 57 26.65 -27.63 14.82
N SER A 58 25.63 -28.38 15.17
CA SER A 58 25.04 -29.39 14.29
C SER A 58 23.53 -29.37 14.46
N LEU A 59 22.81 -28.71 13.55
CA LEU A 59 21.38 -28.97 13.37
C LEU A 59 21.03 -28.92 11.87
N SER A 60 20.88 -30.12 11.32
CA SER A 60 19.93 -30.40 10.26
C SER A 60 18.51 -30.30 10.84
N THR A 61 17.68 -29.43 10.29
CA THR A 61 16.24 -29.42 10.59
C THR A 61 15.48 -29.31 9.28
N SER A 62 14.76 -30.38 8.97
CA SER A 62 13.69 -30.47 8.00
C SER A 62 12.68 -29.35 8.23
N ILE A 63 12.43 -28.53 7.21
CA ILE A 63 11.32 -27.57 7.21
C ILE A 63 10.06 -28.38 6.95
N GLY A 64 9.33 -28.67 8.03
CA GLY A 64 7.92 -29.06 7.95
C GLY A 64 7.10 -27.86 7.50
N THR A 65 6.28 -28.07 6.48
CA THR A 65 5.24 -27.14 6.05
C THR A 65 4.22 -27.00 7.16
N VAL A 66 4.25 -25.87 7.87
CA VAL A 66 3.14 -25.46 8.74
C VAL A 66 2.13 -24.76 7.84
N GLU A 67 1.13 -25.53 7.37
CA GLU A 67 -0.09 -24.96 6.83
C GLU A 67 -0.82 -24.24 7.97
N HIS A 68 -0.86 -22.92 7.89
CA HIS A 68 -1.58 -22.09 8.85
C HIS A 68 -3.03 -21.97 8.35
N ASP A 69 -3.83 -22.99 8.61
CA ASP A 69 -5.26 -23.04 8.29
C ASP A 69 -6.02 -22.14 9.27
N LEU A 70 -6.12 -20.85 8.94
CA LEU A 70 -7.00 -19.89 9.62
C LEU A 70 -8.41 -20.02 9.07
N ARG A 71 -9.11 -21.09 9.44
CA ARG A 71 -10.58 -21.09 9.37
C ARG A 71 -11.14 -20.67 10.71
N SER A 72 -11.15 -19.35 10.94
CA SER A 72 -11.97 -18.76 11.99
C SER A 72 -13.44 -18.83 11.56
N ASN A 73 -14.26 -19.54 12.34
CA ASN A 73 -15.72 -19.62 12.19
C ASN A 73 -16.41 -18.29 12.55
N SER A 74 -16.06 -17.19 11.88
CA SER A 74 -16.97 -16.07 11.64
C SER A 74 -17.82 -16.41 10.41
N PRO A 75 -19.04 -15.86 10.23
CA PRO A 75 -19.59 -15.80 8.87
C PRO A 75 -18.49 -15.19 7.99
N ASP A 76 -18.14 -15.88 6.92
CA ASP A 76 -17.05 -15.50 6.02
C ASP A 76 -17.49 -14.24 5.27
N ILE A 77 -17.43 -13.08 5.94
CA ILE A 77 -17.82 -11.79 5.39
C ILE A 77 -16.70 -11.39 4.44
N SER A 78 -16.77 -11.95 3.24
CA SER A 78 -15.97 -11.54 2.11
C SER A 78 -16.25 -10.06 1.83
N ILE A 79 -15.18 -9.26 1.73
CA ILE A 79 -15.31 -7.82 1.51
C ILE A 79 -15.90 -7.60 0.11
N PRO A 80 -17.04 -6.89 -0.01
CA PRO A 80 -17.65 -6.63 -1.31
C PRO A 80 -16.85 -5.56 -2.06
N ILE A 81 -16.54 -5.83 -3.33
CA ILE A 81 -15.88 -4.90 -4.23
C ILE A 81 -16.69 -4.68 -5.50
N MET A 82 -16.77 -3.43 -5.94
CA MET A 82 -17.35 -3.03 -7.23
C MET A 82 -16.24 -2.60 -8.16
N VAL A 83 -16.08 -3.25 -9.31
CA VAL A 83 -14.99 -2.94 -10.25
C VAL A 83 -15.52 -2.12 -11.42
N ASN A 84 -15.37 -0.80 -11.37
CA ASN A 84 -15.74 0.09 -12.46
C ASN A 84 -14.71 0.02 -13.59
N GLY A 85 -15.20 -0.01 -14.84
CA GLY A 85 -14.37 -0.33 -16.01
C GLY A 85 -14.12 -1.83 -16.21
N CYS A 86 -14.98 -2.71 -15.67
CA CYS A 86 -14.84 -4.16 -15.76
C CYS A 86 -14.79 -4.73 -17.19
N THR A 87 -15.27 -3.99 -18.20
CA THR A 87 -15.19 -4.42 -19.60
C THR A 87 -13.75 -4.38 -20.14
N GLY A 88 -12.87 -3.57 -19.54
CA GLY A 88 -11.47 -3.42 -19.91
C GLY A 88 -10.57 -4.55 -19.41
N LYS A 89 -9.40 -4.72 -20.04
CA LYS A 89 -8.42 -5.76 -19.67
C LYS A 89 -8.01 -5.69 -18.20
N MET A 90 -7.78 -4.49 -17.67
CA MET A 90 -7.37 -4.30 -16.28
C MET A 90 -8.50 -4.63 -15.31
N GLY A 91 -9.72 -4.15 -15.55
CA GLY A 91 -10.89 -4.48 -14.73
C GLY A 91 -11.14 -5.99 -14.63
N LYS A 92 -11.04 -6.74 -15.74
CA LYS A 92 -11.14 -8.21 -15.73
C LYS A 92 -10.04 -8.86 -14.89
N SER A 93 -8.81 -8.37 -15.00
CA SER A 93 -7.67 -8.89 -14.22
C SER A 93 -7.85 -8.64 -12.72
N VAL A 94 -8.39 -7.47 -12.35
CA VAL A 94 -8.75 -7.15 -10.97
C VAL A 94 -9.83 -8.10 -10.44
N ILE A 95 -10.88 -8.35 -11.21
CA ILE A 95 -11.96 -9.29 -10.83
C ILE A 95 -11.38 -10.69 -10.59
N GLN A 96 -10.52 -11.17 -11.49
CA GLN A 96 -9.89 -12.49 -11.35
C GLN A 96 -9.01 -12.58 -10.09
N ALA A 97 -8.20 -11.55 -9.83
CA ALA A 97 -7.35 -11.50 -8.65
C ALA A 97 -8.16 -11.40 -7.34
N ALA A 98 -9.23 -10.60 -7.35
CA ALA A 98 -10.14 -10.44 -6.22
C ALA A 98 -10.86 -11.76 -5.88
N ASP A 99 -11.38 -12.44 -6.89
CA ASP A 99 -12.00 -13.76 -6.74
C ASP A 99 -11.02 -14.80 -6.17
N SER A 100 -9.80 -14.84 -6.73
CA SER A 100 -8.73 -15.72 -6.24
C SER A 100 -8.32 -15.40 -4.80
N SER A 101 -8.58 -14.18 -4.33
CA SER A 101 -8.27 -13.71 -2.97
C SER A 101 -9.46 -13.84 -2.00
N GLY A 102 -10.58 -14.42 -2.43
CA GLY A 102 -11.78 -14.60 -1.59
C GLY A 102 -12.61 -13.33 -1.38
N LEU A 103 -12.42 -12.30 -2.22
CA LEU A 103 -13.27 -11.09 -2.18
C LEU A 103 -14.58 -11.32 -2.91
N TYR A 104 -15.64 -10.66 -2.46
CA TYR A 104 -16.94 -10.74 -3.13
C TYR A 104 -17.03 -9.68 -4.21
N VAL A 105 -17.15 -10.08 -5.47
CA VAL A 105 -17.32 -9.13 -6.58
C VAL A 105 -18.81 -8.88 -6.79
N VAL A 106 -19.27 -7.66 -6.53
CA VAL A 106 -20.70 -7.33 -6.70
C VAL A 106 -21.11 -7.39 -8.18
N PRO A 107 -22.35 -7.82 -8.49
CA PRO A 107 -22.80 -8.05 -9.87
C PRO A 107 -23.17 -6.76 -10.63
N VAL A 108 -22.56 -5.63 -10.28
CA VAL A 108 -22.84 -4.30 -10.84
C VAL A 108 -21.53 -3.59 -11.16
N SER A 109 -21.47 -2.88 -12.27
CA SER A 109 -20.35 -2.02 -12.66
C SER A 109 -20.86 -0.80 -13.43
N PHE A 110 -20.09 0.29 -13.41
CA PHE A 110 -20.28 1.42 -14.33
C PHE A 110 -19.23 1.45 -15.43
N ASP A 111 -19.63 1.89 -16.61
CA ASP A 111 -18.76 2.18 -17.75
C ASP A 111 -19.45 3.23 -18.66
N ALA A 112 -18.85 3.53 -19.82
CA ALA A 112 -19.41 4.48 -20.78
C ALA A 112 -20.79 4.04 -21.30
N GLU A 113 -21.65 4.99 -21.67
CA GLU A 113 -23.03 4.76 -22.16
C GLU A 113 -23.13 3.69 -23.25
N LYS A 114 -22.17 3.68 -24.19
CA LYS A 114 -22.09 2.66 -25.27
C LYS A 114 -21.95 1.20 -24.79
N LYS A 115 -21.63 1.01 -23.50
CA LYS A 115 -21.50 -0.30 -22.85
C LYS A 115 -22.62 -0.60 -21.85
N SER A 116 -23.53 0.34 -21.66
CA SER A 116 -24.71 0.16 -20.80
C SER A 116 -25.53 -1.05 -21.27
N GLY A 117 -26.03 -1.84 -20.32
CA GLY A 117 -26.80 -3.06 -20.55
C GLY A 117 -25.98 -4.30 -20.92
N GLN A 118 -24.66 -4.17 -21.11
CA GLN A 118 -23.80 -5.34 -21.36
C GLN A 118 -23.62 -6.15 -20.07
N THR A 119 -23.54 -7.47 -20.21
CA THR A 119 -23.13 -8.37 -19.11
C THR A 119 -21.71 -8.85 -19.36
N VAL A 120 -20.82 -8.64 -18.39
CA VAL A 120 -19.45 -9.14 -18.39
C VAL A 120 -19.40 -10.43 -17.57
N GLU A 121 -18.88 -11.50 -18.17
CA GLU A 121 -18.65 -12.77 -17.47
C GLU A 121 -17.16 -12.97 -17.20
N VAL A 122 -16.78 -13.10 -15.92
CA VAL A 122 -15.40 -13.35 -15.46
C VAL A 122 -15.48 -14.25 -14.23
N CYS A 123 -14.68 -15.33 -14.20
CA CYS A 123 -14.68 -16.30 -13.10
C CYS A 123 -16.09 -16.84 -12.73
N GLY A 124 -16.94 -17.08 -13.73
CA GLY A 124 -18.33 -17.54 -13.54
C GLY A 124 -19.28 -16.49 -12.96
N LYS A 125 -18.83 -15.26 -12.73
CA LYS A 125 -19.65 -14.14 -12.21
C LYS A 125 -20.16 -13.33 -13.38
N LYS A 126 -21.46 -13.00 -13.34
CA LYS A 126 -22.13 -12.14 -14.31
C LYS A 126 -22.30 -10.75 -13.71
N ILE A 127 -21.66 -9.76 -14.33
CA ILE A 127 -21.64 -8.37 -13.87
C ILE A 127 -22.40 -7.52 -14.88
N LEU A 128 -23.48 -6.87 -14.44
CA LEU A 128 -24.26 -5.97 -15.28
C LEU A 128 -23.59 -4.59 -15.33
N VAL A 129 -23.39 -4.08 -16.54
CA VAL A 129 -22.79 -2.76 -16.79
C VAL A 129 -23.88 -1.72 -16.96
N HIS A 130 -23.82 -0.66 -16.15
CA HIS A 130 -24.70 0.50 -16.24
C HIS A 130 -23.96 1.70 -16.84
N GLY A 131 -24.70 2.52 -17.58
CA GLY A 131 -24.25 3.83 -18.06
C GLY A 131 -24.28 4.92 -16.97
N PRO A 132 -23.84 6.14 -17.29
CA PRO A 132 -23.75 7.26 -16.35
C PRO A 132 -25.09 7.85 -15.87
N SER A 133 -26.19 7.71 -16.63
CA SER A 133 -27.44 8.47 -16.40
C SER A 133 -28.04 8.30 -15.00
N ASP A 134 -28.00 7.09 -14.44
CA ASP A 134 -28.60 6.76 -13.13
C ASP A 134 -27.54 6.32 -12.10
N ARG A 135 -26.27 6.70 -12.31
CA ARG A 135 -25.15 6.15 -11.54
C ARG A 135 -25.24 6.42 -10.04
N GLU A 136 -25.76 7.58 -9.64
CA GLU A 136 -25.87 7.94 -8.21
C GLU A 136 -26.92 7.12 -7.47
N SER A 137 -28.12 6.97 -8.04
CA SER A 137 -29.21 6.21 -7.41
C SER A 137 -28.91 4.71 -7.37
N ILE A 138 -28.33 4.18 -8.46
CA ILE A 138 -27.88 2.78 -8.51
C ILE A 138 -26.78 2.56 -7.48
N LEU A 139 -25.75 3.42 -7.45
CA LEU A 139 -24.62 3.26 -6.52
C LEU A 139 -25.06 3.37 -5.05
N ALA A 140 -25.96 4.30 -4.73
CA ALA A 140 -26.54 4.40 -3.39
C ALA A 140 -27.32 3.13 -3.01
N SER A 141 -28.06 2.54 -3.95
CA SER A 141 -28.81 1.29 -3.71
C SER A 141 -27.87 0.10 -3.49
N VAL A 142 -26.82 -0.02 -4.32
CA VAL A 142 -25.78 -1.04 -4.14
C VAL A 142 -25.07 -0.86 -2.80
N PHE A 143 -24.78 0.37 -2.38
CA PHE A 143 -24.16 0.61 -1.08
C PHE A 143 -25.07 0.25 0.11
N GLN A 144 -26.38 0.45 -0.02
CA GLN A 144 -27.33 -0.01 1.00
C GLN A 144 -27.37 -1.54 1.10
N GLU A 145 -27.28 -2.24 -0.02
CA GLU A 145 -27.22 -3.72 -0.07
C GLU A 145 -25.86 -4.25 0.46
N TYR A 146 -24.78 -3.54 0.15
CA TYR A 146 -23.39 -3.89 0.52
C TYR A 146 -22.75 -2.77 1.36
N PRO A 147 -23.05 -2.66 2.67
CA PRO A 147 -22.62 -1.53 3.50
C PRO A 147 -21.09 -1.42 3.72
N ASN A 148 -20.33 -2.46 3.38
CA ASN A 148 -18.85 -2.48 3.43
C ASN A 148 -18.21 -2.44 2.04
N LEU A 149 -18.94 -1.94 1.03
CA LEU A 149 -18.50 -1.88 -0.36
C LEU A 149 -17.26 -1.02 -0.54
N ILE A 150 -16.28 -1.53 -1.27
CA ILE A 150 -15.15 -0.76 -1.79
C ILE A 150 -15.22 -0.70 -3.31
N VAL A 151 -15.18 0.49 -3.88
CA VAL A 151 -15.11 0.65 -5.34
C VAL A 151 -13.67 0.54 -5.82
N VAL A 152 -13.40 -0.21 -6.87
CA VAL A 152 -12.12 -0.24 -7.59
C VAL A 152 -12.32 0.40 -8.96
N ASP A 153 -11.64 1.52 -9.21
CA ASP A 153 -11.77 2.33 -10.42
C ASP A 153 -10.58 2.13 -11.36
N TYR A 154 -10.85 1.44 -12.47
CA TYR A 154 -9.98 1.32 -13.64
C TYR A 154 -10.76 1.69 -14.91
N THR A 155 -11.15 2.97 -14.96
CA THR A 155 -11.94 3.55 -16.05
C THR A 155 -11.03 4.24 -17.09
N VAL A 156 -11.26 5.52 -17.38
CA VAL A 156 -10.51 6.30 -18.38
C VAL A 156 -10.18 7.69 -17.80
N PRO A 157 -9.12 8.36 -18.30
CA PRO A 157 -8.69 9.66 -17.78
C PRO A 157 -9.80 10.72 -17.74
N ALA A 158 -10.73 10.68 -18.70
CA ALA A 158 -11.81 11.65 -18.81
C ALA A 158 -12.88 11.55 -17.70
N THR A 159 -12.98 10.41 -17.01
CA THR A 159 -14.04 10.15 -16.02
C THR A 159 -13.55 10.23 -14.58
N ILE A 160 -12.23 10.36 -14.37
CA ILE A 160 -11.62 10.16 -13.05
C ILE A 160 -12.12 11.16 -11.99
N ASN A 161 -12.21 12.44 -12.34
CA ASN A 161 -12.67 13.48 -11.42
C ASN A 161 -14.16 13.32 -11.11
N ASP A 162 -14.99 13.12 -12.13
CA ASP A 162 -16.44 12.95 -11.98
C ASP A 162 -16.80 11.68 -11.20
N ASN A 163 -15.96 10.64 -11.27
CA ASN A 163 -16.11 9.42 -10.48
C ASN A 163 -15.75 9.66 -9.02
N ALA A 164 -14.64 10.34 -8.73
CA ALA A 164 -14.25 10.67 -7.37
C ALA A 164 -15.28 11.57 -6.66
N GLU A 165 -15.86 12.54 -7.38
CA GLU A 165 -16.96 13.36 -6.85
C GLU A 165 -18.19 12.52 -6.53
N LEU A 166 -18.54 11.56 -7.41
CA LEU A 166 -19.62 10.62 -7.15
C LEU A 166 -19.36 9.77 -5.90
N TYR A 167 -18.18 9.16 -5.78
CA TYR A 167 -17.83 8.33 -4.63
C TYR A 167 -17.84 9.15 -3.34
N GLY A 168 -17.29 10.36 -3.38
CA GLY A 168 -17.31 11.30 -2.27
C GLY A 168 -18.73 11.69 -1.84
N LYS A 169 -19.62 11.96 -2.81
CA LYS A 169 -21.03 12.32 -2.56
C LYS A 169 -21.82 11.19 -1.91
N VAL A 170 -21.60 9.95 -2.34
CA VAL A 170 -22.26 8.75 -1.77
C VAL A 170 -21.62 8.32 -0.45
N GLY A 171 -20.36 8.71 -0.19
CA GLY A 171 -19.62 8.35 1.02
C GLY A 171 -18.90 7.00 0.91
N LEU A 172 -18.56 6.58 -0.31
CA LEU A 172 -17.97 5.26 -0.57
C LEU A 172 -16.44 5.27 -0.51
N PRO A 173 -15.83 4.27 0.16
CA PRO A 173 -14.40 4.07 0.06
C PRO A 173 -14.03 3.53 -1.33
N PHE A 174 -12.87 3.96 -1.85
CA PHE A 174 -12.46 3.52 -3.19
C PHE A 174 -10.94 3.38 -3.40
N VAL A 175 -10.57 2.54 -4.35
CA VAL A 175 -9.21 2.35 -4.86
C VAL A 175 -9.20 2.81 -6.31
N MET A 176 -8.37 3.79 -6.66
CA MET A 176 -8.32 4.36 -8.01
C MET A 176 -6.95 4.15 -8.63
N GLY A 177 -6.91 3.27 -9.64
CA GLY A 177 -5.74 2.98 -10.46
C GLY A 177 -5.76 3.67 -11.82
N THR A 178 -6.87 4.31 -12.19
CA THR A 178 -7.00 5.12 -13.41
C THR A 178 -5.98 6.26 -13.42
N THR A 179 -5.24 6.39 -14.52
CA THR A 179 -4.22 7.44 -14.73
C THR A 179 -4.80 8.65 -15.47
N GLY A 180 -4.06 9.76 -15.46
CA GLY A 180 -4.47 11.01 -16.12
C GLY A 180 -5.54 11.79 -15.36
N GLY A 181 -6.25 12.65 -16.11
CA GLY A 181 -7.21 13.62 -15.58
C GLY A 181 -6.58 14.75 -14.77
N ASP A 182 -7.40 15.56 -14.12
CA ASP A 182 -6.95 16.64 -13.25
C ASP A 182 -6.61 16.07 -11.86
N ARG A 183 -5.30 15.92 -11.59
CA ARG A 183 -4.81 15.29 -10.37
C ARG A 183 -5.02 16.16 -9.15
N ASP A 184 -4.87 17.48 -9.28
CA ASP A 184 -5.01 18.42 -8.17
C ASP A 184 -6.48 18.52 -7.76
N ARG A 185 -7.40 18.61 -8.73
CA ARG A 185 -8.84 18.51 -8.46
C ARG A 185 -9.19 17.19 -7.81
N LEU A 186 -8.64 16.06 -8.28
CA LEU A 186 -8.92 14.75 -7.69
C LEU A 186 -8.52 14.70 -6.20
N TYR A 187 -7.29 15.09 -5.86
CA TYR A 187 -6.83 15.05 -4.47
C TYR A 187 -7.67 15.96 -3.57
N LYS A 188 -7.97 17.18 -4.05
CA LYS A 188 -8.82 18.13 -3.33
C LYS A 188 -10.22 17.58 -3.08
N THR A 189 -10.89 17.06 -4.10
CA THR A 189 -12.22 16.45 -3.98
C THR A 189 -12.25 15.36 -2.91
N VAL A 190 -11.24 14.48 -2.90
CA VAL A 190 -11.21 13.34 -1.98
C VAL A 190 -10.94 13.79 -0.55
N GLU A 191 -10.00 14.72 -0.35
CA GLU A 191 -9.72 15.32 0.96
C GLU A 191 -10.96 16.03 1.54
N GLU A 192 -11.68 16.81 0.73
CA GLU A 192 -12.89 17.52 1.14
C GLU A 192 -14.06 16.57 1.46
N SER A 193 -14.19 15.46 0.71
CA SER A 193 -15.25 14.46 0.91
C SER A 193 -15.06 13.59 2.17
N LYS A 194 -13.85 13.52 2.73
CA LYS A 194 -13.48 12.72 3.91
C LYS A 194 -13.74 11.21 3.78
N VAL A 195 -13.87 10.70 2.55
CA VAL A 195 -13.96 9.26 2.30
C VAL A 195 -12.58 8.60 2.36
N TYR A 196 -12.54 7.30 2.63
CA TYR A 196 -11.31 6.54 2.55
C TYR A 196 -10.95 6.26 1.09
N ALA A 197 -9.73 6.59 0.68
CA ALA A 197 -9.29 6.32 -0.68
C ALA A 197 -7.83 5.86 -0.76
N VAL A 198 -7.56 4.95 -1.69
CA VAL A 198 -6.21 4.65 -2.17
C VAL A 198 -6.12 5.13 -3.62
N ILE A 199 -5.28 6.12 -3.85
CA ILE A 199 -5.08 6.70 -5.18
C ILE A 199 -3.63 6.46 -5.57
N SER A 200 -3.39 5.67 -6.60
CA SER A 200 -2.03 5.46 -7.12
C SER A 200 -2.03 5.25 -8.63
N PRO A 201 -1.29 6.05 -9.41
CA PRO A 201 -1.13 5.83 -10.84
C PRO A 201 -0.23 4.63 -11.16
N GLN A 202 0.46 4.05 -10.16
CA GLN A 202 1.25 2.83 -10.28
C GLN A 202 0.85 1.84 -9.17
N MET A 203 0.09 0.80 -9.54
CA MET A 203 -0.39 -0.22 -8.59
C MET A 203 0.55 -1.45 -8.50
N GLY A 204 1.61 -1.50 -9.31
CA GLY A 204 2.67 -2.50 -9.22
C GLY A 204 3.50 -2.29 -7.95
N LYS A 205 3.00 -2.80 -6.82
CA LYS A 205 3.58 -2.54 -5.48
C LYS A 205 5.08 -2.88 -5.37
N GLN A 206 5.55 -3.91 -6.07
CA GLN A 206 6.97 -4.28 -6.07
C GLN A 206 7.82 -3.25 -6.82
N VAL A 207 7.30 -2.67 -7.91
CA VAL A 207 7.97 -1.60 -8.66
C VAL A 207 8.01 -0.32 -7.82
N VAL A 208 6.91 0.02 -7.13
CA VAL A 208 6.87 1.18 -6.22
C VAL A 208 7.88 1.03 -5.08
N ALA A 209 7.98 -0.16 -4.48
CA ALA A 209 8.96 -0.42 -3.42
C ALA A 209 10.41 -0.27 -3.91
N PHE A 210 10.71 -0.75 -5.13
CA PHE A 210 12.03 -0.57 -5.74
C PHE A 210 12.36 0.92 -5.96
N LEU A 211 11.42 1.69 -6.52
CA LEU A 211 11.60 3.13 -6.72
C LEU A 211 11.85 3.86 -5.40
N ALA A 212 11.06 3.56 -4.36
CA ALA A 212 11.23 4.15 -3.04
C ALA A 212 12.59 3.80 -2.42
N ALA A 213 13.06 2.56 -2.59
CA ALA A 213 14.38 2.16 -2.11
C ALA A 213 15.51 2.94 -2.81
N MET A 214 15.39 3.17 -4.12
CA MET A 214 16.36 3.96 -4.89
C MET A 214 16.32 5.44 -4.52
N GLU A 215 15.13 6.00 -4.28
CA GLU A 215 14.96 7.38 -3.82
C GLU A 215 15.61 7.61 -2.45
N ILE A 216 15.32 6.73 -1.48
CA ILE A 216 15.95 6.77 -0.16
C ILE A 216 17.48 6.66 -0.28
N MET A 217 17.98 5.73 -1.10
CA MET A 217 19.42 5.58 -1.32
C MET A 217 20.06 6.86 -1.89
N ALA A 218 19.41 7.50 -2.86
CA ALA A 218 19.89 8.73 -3.48
C ALA A 218 19.91 9.91 -2.50
N GLU A 219 18.90 10.02 -1.62
CA GLU A 219 18.84 11.05 -0.58
C GLU A 219 19.89 10.86 0.52
N GLN A 220 20.09 9.61 0.97
CA GLN A 220 21.02 9.31 2.06
C GLN A 220 22.49 9.37 1.64
N PHE A 221 22.79 9.08 0.36
CA PHE A 221 24.16 9.05 -0.16
C PHE A 221 24.31 9.93 -1.42
N PRO A 222 24.19 11.27 -1.28
CA PRO A 222 24.30 12.18 -2.40
C PRO A 222 25.70 12.06 -3.04
N GLY A 223 25.73 11.89 -4.36
CA GLY A 223 26.97 11.74 -5.10
C GLY A 223 27.69 10.40 -4.87
N ALA A 224 26.99 9.34 -4.45
CA ALA A 224 27.57 8.00 -4.26
C ALA A 224 28.10 7.34 -5.54
N PHE A 225 27.65 7.78 -6.71
CA PHE A 225 28.09 7.26 -8.01
C PHE A 225 28.72 8.35 -8.89
N PRO A 226 29.73 9.10 -8.39
CA PRO A 226 30.36 10.14 -9.20
C PRO A 226 31.24 9.49 -10.27
N GLY A 227 31.21 10.01 -11.49
CA GLY A 227 31.99 9.48 -12.62
C GLY A 227 31.41 8.25 -13.32
N TYR A 228 30.24 7.76 -12.88
CA TYR A 228 29.51 6.69 -13.58
C TYR A 228 28.67 7.25 -14.73
N SER A 229 28.49 6.45 -15.78
CA SER A 229 27.56 6.71 -16.89
C SER A 229 26.33 5.82 -16.76
N LEU A 230 25.14 6.42 -16.84
CA LEU A 230 23.87 5.70 -16.81
C LEU A 230 23.35 5.47 -18.23
N GLN A 231 23.06 4.21 -18.58
CA GLN A 231 22.35 3.84 -19.81
C GLN A 231 20.97 3.31 -19.44
N LEU A 232 19.93 3.90 -20.01
CA LEU A 232 18.55 3.43 -19.89
C LEU A 232 18.14 2.81 -21.24
N LEU A 233 17.66 1.58 -21.19
CA LEU A 233 17.08 0.91 -22.35
C LEU A 233 15.58 1.24 -22.37
N LEU A 234 15.14 1.83 -23.49
CA LEU A 234 13.75 2.15 -23.78
C LEU A 234 13.14 1.09 -24.68
#